data_AF-Q2NJH7-F1
#
_entry.id   AF-Q2NJH7-F1
#
_cell.length_a   1.000
_cell.length_b   1.000
_cell.length_c   1.000
_cell.angle_alpha   90.00
_cell.angle_beta   90.00
_cell.angle_gamma   90.00
#
_symmetry.space_group_name_H-M   'P 1'
#
loop_
_entity.id
_entity.type
_entity.pdbx_description
1 polymer ?
#
loop_
_entity_poly.entity_id
_entity_poly.type
_entity_poly.pdbx_seq_one_letter_code
_entity_poly.pdbx_strand_id
1 'polypeptide(L)' 'MVDNLINQDFISTKPMKKLFTDITYFKTPQGFLYFSCIIDSFNNQIIASHTSKHQNKELVLNTIPTKAQFINHKKSNKH' A
#
# COMPACT_ATOMS: atom_id res chain seq x y z
N MET A 1 20.68 -17.44 5.91
CA MET A 1 19.26 -17.52 6.29
C MET A 1 18.73 -16.09 6.30
N VAL A 2 17.53 -15.83 5.79
CA VAL A 2 16.90 -14.50 5.83
C VAL A 2 16.09 -14.43 7.12
N ASP A 3 16.29 -13.39 7.92
CA ASP A 3 15.55 -13.22 9.17
C ASP A 3 14.08 -12.86 8.90
N ASN A 4 13.17 -13.57 9.58
CA ASN A 4 11.76 -13.21 9.58
C ASN A 4 11.55 -11.99 10.49
N LEU A 5 11.73 -10.80 9.93
CA LEU A 5 11.59 -9.53 10.65
C LEU A 5 10.17 -9.28 11.20
N ILE A 6 9.15 -9.95 10.65
CA ILE A 6 7.75 -9.79 11.06
C ILE A 6 7.37 -10.78 12.16
N ASN A 7 7.97 -11.98 12.21
CA ASN A 7 7.63 -13.03 13.19
C ASN A 7 6.12 -13.29 13.35
N GLN A 8 5.38 -13.26 12.23
CA GLN A 8 3.91 -13.40 12.19
C GLN A 8 3.13 -12.30 12.96
N ASP A 9 3.80 -11.24 13.42
CA ASP A 9 3.16 -10.08 14.04
C ASP A 9 2.74 -9.08 12.95
N PHE A 10 1.51 -9.24 12.47
CA PHE A 10 0.93 -8.41 11.42
C PHE A 10 0.24 -7.14 11.94
N ILE A 11 0.18 -6.94 13.26
CA ILE A 11 -0.49 -5.79 13.86
C ILE A 11 0.58 -4.76 14.25
N SER A 12 0.34 -3.49 13.94
CA SER A 12 1.17 -2.41 14.45
C SER A 12 0.48 -1.71 15.60
N THR A 13 1.26 -1.33 16.63
CA THR A 13 0.77 -0.48 17.73
C THR A 13 0.92 1.00 17.45
N LYS A 14 1.56 1.38 16.33
CA LYS A 14 1.77 2.78 15.91
C LYS A 14 1.59 2.93 14.41
N PRO A 15 1.07 4.09 13.93
CA PRO A 15 0.99 4.37 12.50
C PRO A 15 2.34 4.25 11.80
N MET A 16 2.32 3.84 10.53
CA MET A 16 3.45 3.89 9.60
C MET A 16 4.68 3.04 10.01
N LYS A 17 4.46 1.96 10.78
CA LYS A 17 5.53 1.05 11.22
C LYS A 17 5.55 -0.26 10.46
N LYS A 18 4.39 -0.78 10.09
CA LYS A 18 4.25 -1.98 9.26
C LYS A 18 3.23 -1.67 8.17
N LEU A 19 3.67 -1.78 6.93
CA LEU A 19 2.88 -1.49 5.75
C LEU A 19 2.69 -2.78 4.95
N PHE A 20 1.49 -2.97 4.42
CA PHE A 20 1.18 -4.06 3.52
C PHE A 20 0.96 -3.53 2.11
N THR A 21 1.27 -4.36 1.12
CA THR A 21 0.98 -4.09 -0.29
C THR A 21 -0.03 -5.13 -0.76
N ASP A 22 -1.03 -4.70 -1.50
CA ASP A 22 -1.98 -5.61 -2.14
C ASP A 22 -2.19 -5.22 -3.61
N ILE A 23 -2.46 -6.22 -4.44
CA ILE A 23 -2.85 -6.04 -5.83
C ILE A 23 -4.10 -6.88 -6.09
N THR A 24 -5.14 -6.23 -6.57
CA THR A 24 -6.38 -6.87 -7.01
C THR A 24 -6.77 -6.40 -8.40
N TYR A 25 -7.77 -7.04 -9.00
CA TYR A 25 -8.28 -6.66 -10.32
C TYR A 25 -9.80 -6.70 -10.37
N PHE A 26 -10.35 -5.78 -11.17
CA PHE A 26 -11.77 -5.69 -11.45
C PHE A 26 -12.00 -5.97 -12.92
N LYS A 27 -12.97 -6.85 -13.24
CA LYS A 27 -13.40 -7.07 -14.61
C LYS A 27 -14.39 -5.98 -15.01
N THR A 28 -14.08 -5.23 -16.06
CA THR A 28 -14.96 -4.21 -16.63
C THR A 28 -15.31 -4.57 -18.09
N PRO A 29 -16.36 -3.98 -18.68
CA PRO A 29 -16.64 -4.15 -20.10
C PRO A 29 -15.48 -3.72 -21.02
N GLN A 30 -14.62 -2.81 -20.56
CA GLN A 30 -13.45 -2.30 -21.29
C GLN A 30 -12.16 -3.11 -21.02
N GLY A 31 -12.25 -4.22 -20.28
CA GLY A 31 -11.12 -5.07 -19.91
C GLY A 31 -10.85 -5.08 -18.40
N PHE A 32 -9.67 -5.55 -18.00
CA PHE A 32 -9.29 -5.60 -16.59
C PHE A 32 -8.74 -4.26 -16.10
N LEU A 33 -9.16 -3.85 -14.90
CA LEU A 33 -8.60 -2.75 -14.16
C LEU A 33 -7.85 -3.31 -12.95
N TYR A 34 -6.54 -3.14 -12.92
CA TYR A 34 -5.71 -3.53 -11.79
C TYR A 34 -5.64 -2.37 -10.79
N PHE A 35 -5.72 -2.70 -9.52
CA PHE A 35 -5.61 -1.76 -8.41
C PHE A 35 -4.51 -2.25 -7.47
N SER A 36 -3.52 -1.39 -7.23
CA SER A 36 -2.40 -1.64 -6.34
C SER A 36 -2.43 -0.61 -5.22
N CYS A 37 -2.27 -1.06 -3.98
CA CYS A 37 -2.33 -0.18 -2.81
C CYS A 37 -1.27 -0.51 -1.76
N ILE A 38 -0.99 0.49 -0.91
CA ILE A 38 -0.23 0.32 0.33
C ILE A 38 -1.14 0.66 1.50
N ILE A 39 -1.16 -0.23 2.50
CA ILE A 39 -2.06 -0.19 3.65
C ILE A 39 -1.22 -0.07 4.93
N ASP A 40 -1.60 0.84 5.83
CA ASP A 40 -1.06 0.88 7.19
C ASP A 40 -1.76 -0.16 8.07
N SER A 41 -1.00 -1.12 8.59
CA SER A 41 -1.54 -2.17 9.46
C SER A 41 -2.04 -1.68 10.83
N PHE A 42 -1.74 -0.43 11.21
CA PHE A 42 -2.23 0.14 12.48
C PHE A 42 -3.75 0.38 12.47
N ASN A 43 -4.28 0.86 11.34
CA ASN A 43 -5.68 1.29 11.23
C ASN A 43 -6.35 0.88 9.91
N ASN A 44 -5.67 0.02 9.13
CA ASN A 44 -6.10 -0.47 7.82
C ASN A 44 -6.35 0.63 6.78
N GLN A 45 -5.79 1.83 6.95
CA GLN A 45 -5.95 2.91 5.99
C GLN A 45 -5.06 2.70 4.76
N ILE A 46 -5.63 2.97 3.58
CA ILE A 46 -4.87 3.04 2.33
C ILE A 46 -4.08 4.36 2.33
N ILE A 47 -2.75 4.26 2.33
CA ILE A 47 -1.86 5.42 2.35
C ILE A 47 -1.44 5.85 0.94
N ALA A 48 -1.49 4.93 -0.02
CA ALA A 48 -1.23 5.18 -1.43
C ALA A 48 -1.92 4.12 -2.29
N SER A 49 -2.35 4.51 -3.48
CA SER A 49 -2.92 3.58 -4.46
C SER A 49 -2.69 4.06 -5.89
N HIS A 50 -2.70 3.12 -6.83
CA HIS A 50 -2.66 3.40 -8.26
C HIS A 50 -3.50 2.36 -9.01
N THR A 51 -4.08 2.77 -10.13
CA THR A 51 -4.79 1.86 -11.04
C THR A 51 -4.15 1.83 -12.41
N SER A 52 -4.23 0.68 -13.09
CA SER A 52 -3.73 0.52 -14.46
C SER A 52 -4.53 -0.53 -15.21
N LYS A 53 -4.51 -0.48 -16.54
CA LYS A 53 -5.04 -1.56 -17.39
C LYS A 53 -4.11 -2.77 -17.46
N HIS A 54 -2.90 -2.67 -16.89
CA HIS A 54 -1.87 -3.69 -16.97
C HIS A 54 -1.26 -3.99 -15.59
N GLN A 55 -1.11 -5.28 -15.27
CA GLN A 55 -0.34 -5.74 -14.11
C GLN A 55 1.14 -5.80 -14.46
N ASN A 56 1.82 -4.67 -14.36
CA ASN A 56 3.24 -4.54 -14.68
C ASN A 56 4.01 -3.85 -13.53
N LYS A 57 5.33 -3.76 -13.68
CA LYS A 57 6.19 -3.10 -12.69
C LYS A 57 5.84 -1.64 -12.48
N GLU A 58 5.37 -0.96 -13.52
CA GLU A 58 5.00 0.45 -13.47
C GLU A 58 3.82 0.70 -12.54
N LEU A 59 2.81 -0.19 -12.53
CA LEU A 59 1.73 -0.14 -11.55
C LEU A 59 2.27 -0.12 -10.11
N VAL A 60 3.19 -1.03 -9.79
CA VAL A 60 3.78 -1.13 -8.45
C VAL A 60 4.61 0.11 -8.11
N LEU A 61 5.47 0.53 -9.03
CA LEU A 61 6.34 1.70 -8.82
C LEU A 61 5.53 2.98 -8.62
N ASN A 62 4.44 3.15 -9.38
CA ASN A 62 3.55 4.30 -9.26
C ASN A 62 2.71 4.26 -7.97
N THR A 63 2.50 3.09 -7.38
CA THR A 63 1.85 2.96 -6.07
C THR A 63 2.76 3.39 -4.92
N ILE A 64 4.09 3.24 -5.03
CA ILE A 64 5.01 3.58 -3.95
C ILE A 64 4.95 5.10 -3.70
N PRO A 65 4.50 5.53 -2.50
CA PRO A 65 4.37 6.95 -2.23
C PRO A 65 5.73 7.60 -2.16
N THR A 66 5.79 8.84 -2.65
CA THR A 66 7.00 9.65 -2.51
C THR A 66 7.18 10.08 -1.06
N LYS A 67 8.41 10.45 -0.69
CA LYS A 67 8.72 10.98 0.64
C LYS A 67 7.80 12.14 1.06
N ALA A 68 7.39 12.99 0.11
CA ALA A 68 6.47 14.10 0.36
C ALA A 68 5.06 13.60 0.76
N GLN A 69 4.54 12.59 0.07
CA GLN A 69 3.24 11.99 0.36
C GLN A 69 3.24 11.30 1.73
N PHE A 70 4.33 10.62 2.09
CA PHE A 70 4.52 10.02 3.42
C PHE A 70 4.47 11.05 4.55
N ILE A 71 5.05 12.24 4.35
CA ILE A 71 5.07 13.31 5.36
C ILE A 71 3.65 13.85 5.59
N ASN A 72 2.88 14.05 4.51
CA ASN A 72 1.51 14.55 4.62
C ASN A 72 0.61 13.57 5.40
N HIS A 73 0.74 12.27 5.14
CA HIS A 73 -0.05 11.24 5.83
C HIS A 73 0.27 11.18 7.34
N LYS A 74 1.55 11.34 7.72
CA LYS A 74 1.95 11.40 9.15
C LYS A 74 1.41 12.61 9.90
N LYS A 75 1.19 13.75 9.23
CA LYS A 75 0.58 14.93 9.85
C LYS A 75 -0.90 14.72 10.13
N SER A 76 -1.61 14.04 9.23
CA SER A 76 -3.05 13.75 9.37
C SER A 76 -3.36 12.81 10.52
N ASN A 77 -2.50 11.83 10.80
CA ASN A 77 -2.70 10.83 11.87
C ASN A 77 -2.16 11.26 13.24
N LYS A 78 -1.95 12.57 13.46
CA LYS A 78 -1.45 13.14 14.73
C LYS A 78 -2.50 13.96 15.49
N HIS A 79 -3.77 13.81 15.15
CA HIS A 79 -4.91 14.40 15.84
C HIS A 79 -5.64 13.36 16.69
#